data_AF-A0A1Z9A592-F1
#
_entry.id   AF-A0A1Z9A592-F1
#
_cell.length_a   1.000
_cell.length_b   1.000
_cell.length_c   1.000
_cell.angle_alpha   90.00
_cell.angle_beta   90.00
_cell.angle_gamma   90.00
#
_symmetry.space_group_name_H-M   'P 1'
#
loop_
_entity.id
_entity.type
_entity.pdbx_description
1 polymer ?
#
loop_
_entity_poly.entity_id
_entity_poly.type
_entity_poly.pdbx_seq_one_letter_code
_entity_poly.pdbx_strand_id
1 'polypeptide(L)'
;MKEHQIVSCYNFNLAKRLGAYSAVAAATASVADTAGAAEVIWDIPDIVVGDDPGLLFNMVTGETASAASDEGNATPGSMRLIGNYAALTSFAGAYIYTPASSTFGAFVGVGSDATLLAAGSQIGENQTFGRNADSSSLGNYANLNNWNLEGTRGFVGIRFKLDNATHYGWADITYNDALNTATLHAFGYNDTPEATSTPPSDSAPAPLAITEFEHDTDANTVTLTWRKTTATSYILKYSTDMSDWSQDLDDGITAADDENPQDTDHITVTFPLFETLTEEPDLFFRIEEEI
;
A
#
# COMPACT_ATOMS: atom_id res chain seq x y z
N MET A 1 -10.28 18.38 -0.48
CA MET A 1 -10.36 18.42 1.00
C MET A 1 -10.63 17.01 1.48
N LYS A 2 -9.61 16.31 1.99
CA LYS A 2 -9.74 15.01 2.64
C LYS A 2 -9.48 15.20 4.14
N GLU A 3 -10.14 14.39 4.95
CA GLU A 3 -10.43 14.56 6.38
C GLU A 3 -9.22 14.26 7.30
N HIS A 4 -9.15 14.94 8.46
CA HIS A 4 -7.98 15.08 9.34
C HIS A 4 -8.06 14.20 10.60
N GLN A 5 -6.92 13.64 11.06
CA GLN A 5 -6.79 13.10 12.42
C GLN A 5 -6.05 14.07 13.35
N ILE A 6 -6.41 13.99 14.62
CA ILE A 6 -6.22 15.03 15.62
C ILE A 6 -5.72 14.37 16.92
N VAL A 7 -4.61 14.85 17.48
CA VAL A 7 -3.98 14.26 18.69
C VAL A 7 -3.84 15.33 19.78
N SER A 8 -4.37 15.08 20.98
CA SER A 8 -4.26 15.97 22.17
C SER A 8 -3.07 15.57 23.04
N CYS A 9 -2.38 16.58 23.59
CA CYS A 9 -1.20 16.48 24.45
C CYS A 9 -1.39 15.72 25.77
N TYR A 10 -2.61 15.42 26.22
CA TYR A 10 -2.85 14.95 27.60
C TYR A 10 -2.96 13.44 27.85
N ASN A 11 -2.86 12.57 26.84
CA ASN A 11 -3.15 11.13 27.04
C ASN A 11 -1.97 10.14 26.86
N PHE A 12 -0.72 10.60 26.75
CA PHE A 12 0.41 9.70 26.45
C PHE A 12 1.05 9.01 27.68
N ASN A 13 0.46 9.09 28.87
CA ASN A 13 1.03 8.50 30.09
C ASN A 13 0.67 7.01 30.33
N LEU A 14 0.31 6.27 29.28
CA LEU A 14 0.06 4.83 29.34
C LEU A 14 1.10 3.99 28.56
N ALA A 15 2.18 4.60 28.05
CA ALA A 15 3.09 3.96 27.09
C ALA A 15 4.25 3.15 27.67
N LYS A 16 4.56 3.15 28.98
CA LYS A 16 5.85 2.58 29.46
C LYS A 16 5.85 1.13 29.95
N ARG A 17 4.90 0.27 29.56
CA ARG A 17 4.94 -1.14 30.05
C ARG A 17 4.44 -2.30 29.18
N LEU A 18 4.28 -2.17 27.88
CA LEU A 18 4.16 -3.36 27.00
C LEU A 18 4.99 -3.18 25.72
N GLY A 19 6.31 -3.09 25.89
CA GLY A 19 7.22 -3.50 24.83
C GLY A 19 7.19 -5.03 24.67
N ALA A 20 7.38 -5.46 23.42
CA ALA A 20 7.75 -6.81 22.99
C ALA A 20 6.67 -7.91 23.13
N TYR A 21 6.13 -8.30 21.98
CA TYR A 21 5.66 -9.64 21.62
C TYR A 21 5.06 -10.51 22.74
N SER A 22 3.72 -10.67 22.76
CA SER A 22 3.03 -11.94 23.08
C SER A 22 1.51 -11.79 22.97
N ALA A 23 0.93 -12.47 21.97
CA ALA A 23 -0.36 -13.16 21.95
C ALA A 23 -1.64 -12.56 22.60
N VAL A 24 -2.72 -12.65 21.82
CA VAL A 24 -4.16 -12.73 22.16
C VAL A 24 -4.90 -11.41 22.42
N ALA A 25 -5.90 -11.13 21.56
CA ALA A 25 -7.29 -10.78 21.91
C ALA A 25 -7.99 -10.20 20.66
N ALA A 26 -9.28 -10.35 20.41
CA ALA A 26 -10.35 -11.19 20.92
C ALA A 26 -11.48 -11.05 19.88
N ALA A 27 -12.10 -12.17 19.50
CA ALA A 27 -13.22 -12.18 18.59
C ALA A 27 -14.40 -11.36 19.16
N THR A 28 -14.89 -10.40 18.38
CA THR A 28 -16.31 -10.02 18.42
C THR A 28 -16.96 -10.61 17.19
N ALA A 29 -17.66 -11.72 17.40
CA ALA A 29 -18.41 -12.40 16.37
C ALA A 29 -19.64 -11.58 15.98
N SER A 30 -19.79 -11.33 14.67
CA SER A 30 -21.11 -11.24 14.08
C SER A 30 -21.12 -11.94 12.72
N VAL A 31 -21.79 -13.09 12.73
CA VAL A 31 -22.37 -13.91 11.64
C VAL A 31 -21.44 -14.59 10.60
N ALA A 32 -21.43 -15.93 10.74
CA ALA A 32 -21.00 -16.98 9.81
C ALA A 32 -19.50 -17.11 9.55
N ASP A 33 -18.84 -17.65 10.58
CA ASP A 33 -17.52 -18.28 10.57
C ASP A 33 -17.50 -19.48 9.60
N THR A 34 -16.74 -19.36 8.51
CA THR A 34 -16.09 -20.51 7.88
C THR A 34 -14.69 -20.56 8.48
N ALA A 35 -14.50 -21.49 9.41
CA ALA A 35 -13.31 -21.56 10.26
C ALA A 35 -11.98 -21.50 9.48
N GLY A 36 -11.18 -20.48 9.81
CA GLY A 36 -9.71 -20.59 9.86
C GLY A 36 -8.91 -20.26 8.61
N ALA A 37 -9.36 -19.31 7.78
CA ALA A 37 -8.60 -18.84 6.63
C ALA A 37 -7.64 -17.71 7.05
N ALA A 38 -6.32 -17.94 7.07
CA ALA A 38 -5.36 -16.90 7.44
C ALA A 38 -4.96 -16.10 6.20
N GLU A 39 -5.35 -14.83 6.17
CA GLU A 39 -4.85 -13.88 5.17
C GLU A 39 -3.37 -13.62 5.46
N VAL A 40 -2.51 -13.97 4.51
CA VAL A 40 -1.09 -13.63 4.52
C VAL A 40 -0.92 -12.33 3.76
N ILE A 41 -0.28 -11.35 4.39
CA ILE A 41 -0.14 -10.00 3.85
C ILE A 41 1.33 -9.61 3.87
N TRP A 42 1.81 -9.11 2.74
CA TRP A 42 3.12 -8.52 2.56
C TRP A 42 2.93 -7.04 2.30
N ASP A 43 3.18 -6.25 3.35
CA ASP A 43 3.37 -4.82 3.25
C ASP A 43 4.83 -4.57 2.89
N ILE A 44 5.07 -3.91 1.76
CA ILE A 44 6.41 -3.71 1.21
C ILE A 44 6.66 -2.21 1.00
N PRO A 45 7.93 -1.77 0.94
CA PRO A 45 8.22 -0.43 0.45
C PRO A 45 7.66 -0.27 -0.97
N ASP A 46 7.15 0.92 -1.28
CA ASP A 46 6.60 1.22 -2.60
C ASP A 46 7.63 1.00 -3.71
N ILE A 47 7.32 0.13 -4.66
CA ILE A 47 8.21 -0.17 -5.79
C ILE A 47 7.61 0.37 -7.07
N VAL A 48 8.22 1.42 -7.62
CA VAL A 48 7.90 1.94 -8.95
C VAL A 48 8.49 1.02 -10.02
N VAL A 49 7.62 0.51 -10.88
CA VAL A 49 7.91 -0.40 -11.97
C VAL A 49 7.73 0.33 -13.29
N GLY A 50 8.79 0.37 -14.09
CA GLY A 50 8.80 0.96 -15.43
C GLY A 50 8.60 -0.08 -16.52
N ASP A 51 9.42 0.00 -17.57
CA ASP A 51 9.35 -0.89 -18.73
C ASP A 51 9.63 -2.36 -18.40
N ASP A 52 9.25 -3.23 -19.33
CA ASP A 52 9.73 -4.62 -19.41
C ASP A 52 11.27 -4.69 -19.19
N PRO A 53 11.78 -5.56 -18.31
CA PRO A 53 11.11 -6.75 -17.79
C PRO A 53 10.24 -6.52 -16.53
N GLY A 54 10.29 -5.35 -15.88
CA GLY A 54 9.49 -5.05 -14.69
C GLY A 54 9.91 -5.78 -13.40
N LEU A 55 8.92 -6.10 -12.55
CA LEU A 55 9.10 -6.58 -11.18
C LEU A 55 8.47 -7.97 -10.98
N LEU A 56 9.17 -8.87 -10.31
CA LEU A 56 8.63 -10.11 -9.76
C LEU A 56 8.29 -9.91 -8.29
N PHE A 57 7.16 -10.48 -7.87
CA PHE A 57 6.79 -10.62 -6.46
C PHE A 57 6.23 -12.02 -6.21
N ASN A 58 6.48 -12.60 -5.05
CA ASN A 58 6.01 -13.95 -4.71
C ASN A 58 5.00 -13.91 -3.57
N MET A 59 3.77 -14.34 -3.85
CA MET A 59 2.66 -14.34 -2.89
C MET A 59 2.96 -15.12 -1.61
N VAL A 60 3.80 -16.16 -1.67
CA VAL A 60 4.11 -17.07 -0.56
C VAL A 60 5.29 -16.57 0.27
N THR A 61 6.36 -16.09 -0.36
CA THR A 61 7.60 -15.72 0.34
C THR A 61 7.68 -14.24 0.71
N GLY A 62 6.87 -13.38 0.08
CA GLY A 62 6.96 -11.93 0.24
C GLY A 62 8.14 -11.30 -0.51
N GLU A 63 8.95 -12.11 -1.19
CA GLU A 63 10.14 -11.62 -1.89
C GLU A 63 9.78 -10.85 -3.16
N THR A 64 10.50 -9.76 -3.40
CA THR A 64 10.45 -8.97 -4.63
C THR A 64 11.82 -8.95 -5.31
N ALA A 65 11.85 -9.01 -6.64
CA ALA A 65 13.09 -8.93 -7.41
C ALA A 65 12.84 -8.34 -8.80
N SER A 66 13.86 -7.73 -9.41
CA SER A 66 13.77 -7.36 -10.83
C SER A 66 13.50 -8.60 -11.68
N ALA A 67 12.56 -8.48 -12.61
CA ALA A 67 12.26 -9.57 -13.54
C ALA A 67 13.40 -9.71 -14.57
N ALA A 68 13.58 -10.93 -15.09
CA ALA A 68 14.38 -11.18 -16.28
C ALA A 68 13.47 -11.22 -17.52
N SER A 69 14.00 -10.87 -18.69
CA SER A 69 13.25 -10.77 -19.96
C SER A 69 12.66 -12.10 -20.43
N ASP A 70 13.16 -13.25 -19.95
CA ASP A 70 13.02 -14.49 -20.69
C ASP A 70 12.12 -15.56 -20.05
N GLU A 71 11.82 -15.54 -18.75
CA GLU A 71 11.05 -16.63 -18.16
C GLU A 71 10.15 -16.10 -17.05
N GLY A 72 8.84 -16.11 -17.30
CA GLY A 72 7.83 -15.94 -16.25
C GLY A 72 8.17 -16.91 -15.12
N ASN A 73 8.62 -16.38 -13.99
CA ASN A 73 9.35 -17.14 -12.98
C ASN A 73 8.52 -18.35 -12.50
N ALA A 74 9.13 -19.54 -12.50
CA ALA A 74 8.44 -20.83 -12.36
C ALA A 74 8.12 -21.24 -10.91
N THR A 75 8.46 -20.41 -9.93
CA THR A 75 8.17 -20.71 -8.52
C THR A 75 6.68 -20.54 -8.22
N PRO A 76 6.06 -21.49 -7.47
CA PRO A 76 4.66 -21.37 -7.07
C PRO A 76 4.37 -20.02 -6.42
N GLY A 77 3.25 -19.40 -6.80
CA GLY A 77 2.81 -18.11 -6.25
C GLY A 77 3.57 -16.89 -6.77
N SER A 78 4.50 -17.01 -7.72
CA SER A 78 5.13 -15.83 -8.31
C SER A 78 4.17 -15.08 -9.25
N MET A 79 4.26 -13.76 -9.26
CA MET A 79 3.56 -12.83 -10.14
C MET A 79 4.56 -11.85 -10.72
N ARG A 80 4.20 -11.21 -11.82
CA ARG A 80 5.03 -10.18 -12.46
C ARG A 80 4.20 -8.95 -12.74
N LEU A 81 4.72 -7.78 -12.38
CA LEU A 81 4.17 -6.47 -12.72
C LEU A 81 5.09 -5.80 -13.73
N ILE A 82 4.53 -5.15 -14.74
CA ILE A 82 5.24 -4.22 -15.62
C ILE A 82 4.45 -2.90 -15.66
N GLY A 83 5.15 -1.78 -15.65
CA GLY A 83 4.54 -0.46 -15.80
C GLY A 83 4.25 -0.11 -17.25
N ASN A 84 5.05 -0.65 -18.18
CA ASN A 84 4.88 -0.41 -19.60
C ASN A 84 5.39 -1.56 -20.48
N TYR A 85 4.55 -2.05 -21.36
CA TYR A 85 4.96 -2.96 -22.43
C TYR A 85 5.38 -2.20 -23.69
N ALA A 86 6.59 -1.62 -23.66
CA ALA A 86 7.12 -0.77 -24.72
C ALA A 86 7.45 -1.51 -26.05
N ALA A 87 7.48 -2.85 -26.04
CA ALA A 87 7.86 -3.64 -27.22
C ALA A 87 6.88 -3.53 -28.40
N LEU A 88 5.65 -3.05 -28.17
CA LEU A 88 4.64 -2.87 -29.21
C LEU A 88 3.83 -1.58 -28.93
N THR A 89 3.90 -0.61 -29.84
CA THR A 89 3.22 0.70 -29.72
C THR A 89 1.69 0.63 -29.58
N SER A 90 1.10 -0.53 -29.88
CA SER A 90 -0.33 -0.82 -29.74
C SER A 90 -0.73 -1.47 -28.40
N PHE A 91 0.23 -1.74 -27.50
CA PHE A 91 0.02 -2.39 -26.21
C PHE A 91 0.62 -1.59 -25.03
N ALA A 92 0.79 -0.27 -25.20
CA ALA A 92 1.30 0.60 -24.15
C ALA A 92 0.47 0.48 -22.86
N GLY A 93 1.15 0.53 -21.71
CA GLY A 93 0.53 0.52 -20.39
C GLY A 93 0.90 -0.67 -19.52
N ALA A 94 0.29 -0.72 -18.32
CA ALA A 94 0.70 -1.62 -17.25
C ALA A 94 -0.02 -2.97 -17.32
N TYR A 95 0.72 -4.02 -17.00
CA TYR A 95 0.21 -5.39 -17.00
C TYR A 95 0.70 -6.15 -15.78
N ILE A 96 -0.14 -7.06 -15.33
CA ILE A 96 0.20 -8.08 -14.33
C ILE A 96 0.09 -9.46 -14.96
N TYR A 97 1.08 -10.32 -14.69
CA TYR A 97 1.19 -11.67 -15.24
C TYR A 97 1.27 -12.68 -14.12
N THR A 98 0.66 -13.84 -14.39
CA THR A 98 0.92 -15.08 -13.67
C THR A 98 2.12 -15.80 -14.30
N PRO A 99 2.72 -16.82 -13.65
CA PRO A 99 3.87 -17.54 -14.19
C PRO A 99 3.57 -18.12 -15.56
N ALA A 100 4.56 -18.12 -16.46
CA ALA A 100 4.41 -18.65 -17.82
C ALA A 100 3.99 -20.12 -17.86
N SER A 101 4.42 -20.89 -16.87
CA SER A 101 4.05 -22.30 -16.69
C SER A 101 2.60 -22.51 -16.21
N SER A 102 1.91 -21.45 -15.76
CA SER A 102 0.57 -21.55 -15.19
C SER A 102 -0.50 -21.22 -16.23
N THR A 103 -1.22 -22.26 -16.66
CA THR A 103 -2.46 -22.07 -17.46
C THR A 103 -3.67 -21.75 -16.60
N PHE A 104 -3.54 -21.83 -15.27
CA PHE A 104 -4.64 -21.67 -14.31
C PHE A 104 -4.73 -20.26 -13.72
N GLY A 105 -3.57 -19.63 -13.54
CA GLY A 105 -3.43 -18.28 -13.01
C GLY A 105 -4.34 -17.30 -13.74
N ALA A 106 -5.04 -16.43 -13.03
CA ALA A 106 -5.98 -15.51 -13.65
C ALA A 106 -6.28 -14.34 -12.73
N PHE A 107 -6.86 -13.28 -13.30
CA PHE A 107 -7.18 -12.05 -12.58
C PHE A 107 -8.68 -11.79 -12.59
N VAL A 108 -9.20 -11.18 -11.53
CA VAL A 108 -10.61 -10.75 -11.49
C VAL A 108 -10.81 -9.71 -12.58
N GLY A 109 -11.69 -10.00 -13.54
CA GLY A 109 -11.72 -9.27 -14.81
C GLY A 109 -12.48 -9.98 -15.90
N VAL A 110 -12.68 -9.28 -17.02
CA VAL A 110 -13.30 -9.82 -18.23
C VAL A 110 -12.30 -9.72 -19.37
N GLY A 111 -12.10 -10.83 -20.10
CA GLY A 111 -11.11 -10.88 -21.17
C GLY A 111 -9.69 -10.65 -20.64
N SER A 112 -9.02 -9.63 -21.17
CA SER A 112 -7.66 -9.24 -20.80
C SER A 112 -7.60 -8.11 -19.78
N ASP A 113 -8.73 -7.59 -19.29
CA ASP A 113 -8.74 -6.38 -18.46
C ASP A 113 -8.98 -6.73 -17.00
N ALA A 114 -8.14 -6.21 -16.11
CA ALA A 114 -8.34 -6.34 -14.66
C ALA A 114 -9.50 -5.46 -14.21
N THR A 115 -10.35 -5.97 -13.33
CA THR A 115 -11.31 -5.13 -12.60
C THR A 115 -10.58 -4.39 -11.49
N LEU A 116 -10.75 -3.06 -11.42
CA LEU A 116 -10.32 -2.26 -10.27
C LEU A 116 -11.21 -2.62 -9.07
N LEU A 117 -10.63 -3.31 -8.07
CA LEU A 117 -11.34 -3.68 -6.85
C LEU A 117 -11.08 -2.65 -5.74
N ALA A 118 -12.10 -2.43 -4.91
CA ALA A 118 -11.99 -1.60 -3.72
C ALA A 118 -11.38 -2.38 -2.54
N ALA A 119 -10.87 -1.65 -1.54
CA ALA A 119 -10.50 -2.20 -0.25
C ALA A 119 -11.64 -3.06 0.35
N GLY A 120 -11.30 -4.16 1.01
CA GLY A 120 -12.28 -5.10 1.57
C GLY A 120 -13.08 -5.92 0.54
N SER A 121 -12.79 -5.85 -0.77
CA SER A 121 -13.49 -6.64 -1.79
C SER A 121 -13.26 -8.14 -1.60
N GLN A 122 -14.32 -8.94 -1.63
CA GLN A 122 -14.19 -10.40 -1.55
C GLN A 122 -13.71 -11.01 -2.88
N ILE A 123 -12.57 -11.69 -2.84
CA ILE A 123 -11.95 -12.37 -3.98
C ILE A 123 -12.02 -13.88 -3.74
N GLY A 124 -12.88 -14.56 -4.48
CA GLY A 124 -13.13 -15.99 -4.30
C GLY A 124 -13.83 -16.60 -5.51
N GLU A 125 -14.35 -17.81 -5.36
CA GLU A 125 -14.96 -18.60 -6.45
C GLU A 125 -16.09 -17.89 -7.21
N ASN A 126 -16.76 -16.94 -6.56
CA ASN A 126 -17.89 -16.20 -7.14
C ASN A 126 -17.46 -15.08 -8.10
N GLN A 127 -16.16 -14.79 -8.21
CA GLN A 127 -15.65 -13.78 -9.14
C GLN A 127 -15.45 -14.33 -10.55
N THR A 128 -15.56 -13.45 -11.54
CA THR A 128 -15.16 -13.77 -12.91
C THR A 128 -13.65 -13.57 -13.04
N PHE A 129 -12.94 -14.65 -13.38
CA PHE A 129 -11.51 -14.61 -13.60
C PHE A 129 -11.20 -14.63 -15.11
N GLY A 130 -10.88 -13.44 -15.63
CA GLY A 130 -10.43 -13.23 -17.00
C GLY A 130 -9.16 -14.01 -17.28
N ARG A 131 -9.14 -14.71 -18.42
CA ARG A 131 -7.96 -15.40 -18.93
C ARG A 131 -7.68 -14.87 -20.32
N ASN A 132 -6.52 -14.26 -20.51
CA ASN A 132 -5.94 -14.11 -21.83
C ASN A 132 -4.81 -15.13 -21.98
N ALA A 133 -5.04 -16.12 -22.85
CA ALA A 133 -4.09 -17.21 -23.13
C ALA A 133 -3.36 -17.01 -24.46
N ASP A 134 -3.45 -15.84 -25.07
CA ASP A 134 -2.97 -15.59 -26.44
C ASP A 134 -1.43 -15.65 -26.54
N SER A 135 -0.72 -15.74 -25.41
CA SER A 135 0.74 -15.86 -25.32
C SER A 135 1.17 -16.86 -24.24
N SER A 136 1.13 -18.16 -24.58
CA SER A 136 1.48 -19.25 -23.66
C SER A 136 2.90 -19.19 -23.09
N SER A 137 3.82 -18.43 -23.70
CA SER A 137 5.18 -18.19 -23.20
C SER A 137 5.26 -17.13 -22.10
N LEU A 138 4.23 -16.31 -21.93
CA LEU A 138 4.19 -15.22 -20.96
C LEU A 138 3.27 -15.49 -19.76
N GLY A 139 2.46 -16.57 -19.84
CA GLY A 139 1.43 -16.87 -18.85
C GLY A 139 0.16 -16.07 -19.09
N ASN A 140 -0.86 -16.27 -18.25
CA ASN A 140 -2.04 -15.43 -18.30
C ASN A 140 -1.73 -14.06 -17.72
N TYR A 141 -2.24 -13.01 -18.37
CA TYR A 141 -2.04 -11.62 -17.98
C TYR A 141 -3.36 -10.85 -17.87
N ALA A 142 -3.30 -9.70 -17.21
CA ALA A 142 -4.33 -8.68 -17.26
C ALA A 142 -3.72 -7.28 -17.45
N ASN A 143 -4.40 -6.48 -18.25
CA ASN A 143 -4.14 -5.08 -18.52
C ASN A 143 -4.79 -4.21 -17.44
N LEU A 144 -4.07 -3.16 -17.01
CA LEU A 144 -4.52 -2.21 -15.98
C LEU A 144 -4.97 -0.85 -16.55
N ASN A 145 -4.91 -0.65 -17.86
CA ASN A 145 -5.18 0.62 -18.54
C ASN A 145 -6.63 1.09 -18.41
N ASN A 146 -7.57 0.19 -18.11
CA ASN A 146 -8.95 0.58 -17.82
C ASN A 146 -9.09 1.35 -16.50
N TRP A 147 -8.02 1.45 -15.70
CA TRP A 147 -7.92 2.30 -14.51
C TRP A 147 -7.66 3.76 -14.93
N ASN A 148 -8.55 4.27 -15.79
CA ASN A 148 -8.47 5.45 -16.67
C ASN A 148 -8.29 6.83 -15.98
N LEU A 149 -7.74 6.89 -14.77
CA LEU A 149 -7.33 8.15 -14.12
C LEU A 149 -5.87 8.01 -13.67
N GLU A 150 -5.06 9.02 -13.97
CA GLU A 150 -3.67 9.10 -13.49
C GLU A 150 -3.63 8.96 -11.97
N GLY A 151 -2.77 8.06 -11.47
CA GLY A 151 -2.63 7.82 -10.03
C GLY A 151 -3.77 6.99 -9.43
N THR A 152 -4.56 6.28 -10.25
CA THR A 152 -5.57 5.35 -9.72
C THR A 152 -4.89 4.22 -8.97
N ARG A 153 -5.12 4.16 -7.66
CA ARG A 153 -4.75 3.06 -6.79
C ARG A 153 -5.93 2.13 -6.54
N GLY A 154 -5.68 0.83 -6.51
CA GLY A 154 -6.64 -0.15 -6.00
C GLY A 154 -6.13 -1.57 -6.14
N PHE A 155 -7.06 -2.52 -6.02
CA PHE A 155 -6.73 -3.93 -5.90
C PHE A 155 -6.96 -4.66 -7.21
N VAL A 156 -5.98 -5.47 -7.60
CA VAL A 156 -6.18 -6.55 -8.57
C VAL A 156 -6.45 -7.83 -7.80
N GLY A 157 -7.57 -8.49 -8.08
CA GLY A 157 -7.84 -9.82 -7.53
C GLY A 157 -7.15 -10.91 -8.35
N ILE A 158 -6.57 -11.91 -7.69
CA ILE A 158 -5.70 -12.91 -8.29
C ILE A 158 -6.19 -14.31 -7.89
N ARG A 159 -6.18 -15.25 -8.82
CA ARG A 159 -6.32 -16.69 -8.56
C ARG A 159 -5.09 -17.42 -9.06
N PHE A 160 -4.59 -18.35 -8.25
CA PHE A 160 -3.43 -19.16 -8.59
C PHE A 160 -3.49 -20.54 -7.91
N LYS A 161 -2.47 -21.36 -8.18
CA LYS A 161 -2.33 -22.67 -7.55
C LYS A 161 -1.08 -22.72 -6.67
N LEU A 162 -1.23 -23.33 -5.50
CA LEU A 162 -0.13 -23.80 -4.65
C LEU A 162 -0.38 -25.29 -4.41
N ASP A 163 0.62 -26.13 -4.65
CA ASP A 163 0.50 -27.59 -4.50
C ASP A 163 -0.77 -28.20 -5.14
N ASN A 164 -1.13 -27.67 -6.31
CA ASN A 164 -2.33 -28.02 -7.10
C ASN A 164 -3.68 -27.63 -6.48
N ALA A 165 -3.70 -26.99 -5.31
CA ALA A 165 -4.87 -26.40 -4.67
C ALA A 165 -5.09 -24.96 -5.14
N THR A 166 -6.36 -24.53 -5.24
CA THR A 166 -6.71 -23.17 -5.66
C THR A 166 -6.56 -22.20 -4.50
N HIS A 167 -5.90 -21.06 -4.74
CA HIS A 167 -5.82 -19.95 -3.80
C HIS A 167 -6.26 -18.65 -4.47
N TYR A 168 -6.76 -17.75 -3.63
CA TYR A 168 -7.16 -16.40 -4.00
C TYR A 168 -6.29 -15.39 -3.27
N GLY A 169 -5.98 -14.28 -3.93
CA GLY A 169 -5.18 -13.21 -3.38
C GLY A 169 -5.40 -11.89 -4.09
N TRP A 170 -4.58 -10.91 -3.77
CA TRP A 170 -4.66 -9.55 -4.28
C TRP A 170 -3.29 -8.89 -4.39
N ALA A 171 -3.20 -7.88 -5.24
CA ALA A 171 -2.09 -6.92 -5.28
C ALA A 171 -2.65 -5.50 -5.25
N ASP A 172 -2.04 -4.64 -4.44
CA ASP A 172 -2.31 -3.22 -4.32
C ASP A 172 -1.39 -2.45 -5.26
N ILE A 173 -1.99 -1.80 -6.27
CA ILE A 173 -1.25 -1.19 -7.37
C ILE A 173 -1.74 0.24 -7.58
N THR A 174 -0.83 1.15 -7.86
CA THR A 174 -1.14 2.43 -8.51
C THR A 174 -0.69 2.40 -9.95
N TYR A 175 -1.55 2.80 -10.89
CA TYR A 175 -1.15 2.98 -12.29
C TYR A 175 -0.99 4.47 -12.63
N ASN A 176 0.12 4.83 -13.27
CA ASN A 176 0.39 6.15 -13.79
C ASN A 176 0.56 6.11 -15.31
N ASP A 177 -0.48 6.50 -16.03
CA ASP A 177 -0.51 6.56 -17.50
C ASP A 177 0.45 7.61 -18.06
N ALA A 178 0.59 8.77 -17.41
CA ALA A 178 1.45 9.86 -17.87
C ALA A 178 2.94 9.46 -17.88
N LEU A 179 3.35 8.68 -16.88
CA LEU A 179 4.72 8.20 -16.72
C LEU A 179 4.94 6.81 -17.32
N ASN A 180 3.88 6.13 -17.76
CA ASN A 180 3.91 4.71 -18.14
C ASN A 180 4.57 3.84 -17.05
N THR A 181 4.15 4.04 -15.80
CA THR A 181 4.65 3.28 -14.64
C THR A 181 3.51 2.67 -13.85
N ALA A 182 3.83 1.64 -13.08
CA ALA A 182 2.97 1.11 -12.04
C ALA A 182 3.74 1.03 -10.72
N THR A 183 3.09 1.29 -9.60
CA THR A 183 3.67 1.12 -8.27
C THR A 183 3.03 -0.07 -7.58
N LEU A 184 3.83 -1.01 -7.09
CA LEU A 184 3.36 -2.08 -6.19
C LEU A 184 3.53 -1.62 -4.74
N HIS A 185 2.43 -1.64 -3.97
CA HIS A 185 2.42 -1.21 -2.57
C HIS A 185 2.40 -2.39 -1.60
N ALA A 186 1.59 -3.39 -1.91
CA ALA A 186 1.39 -4.55 -1.05
C ALA A 186 0.76 -5.69 -1.86
N PHE A 187 0.82 -6.90 -1.31
CA PHE A 187 0.10 -8.05 -1.87
C PHE A 187 -0.18 -9.07 -0.79
N GLY A 188 -1.21 -9.88 -1.00
CA GLY A 188 -1.62 -10.88 -0.01
C GLY A 188 -2.48 -11.98 -0.60
N TYR A 189 -2.64 -13.07 0.14
CA TYR A 189 -3.46 -14.19 -0.27
C TYR A 189 -4.02 -14.94 0.93
N ASN A 190 -5.06 -15.72 0.68
CA ASN A 190 -5.57 -16.64 1.68
C ASN A 190 -4.81 -17.98 1.63
N ASP A 191 -4.14 -18.33 2.72
CA ASP A 191 -3.35 -19.57 2.82
C ASP A 191 -4.18 -20.84 2.88
N THR A 192 -5.49 -20.70 3.10
CA THR A 192 -6.43 -21.81 3.09
C THR A 192 -6.97 -22.00 1.68
N PRO A 193 -6.80 -23.21 1.10
CA PRO A 193 -7.34 -23.52 -0.22
C PRO A 193 -8.82 -23.16 -0.36
N GLU A 194 -9.16 -22.57 -1.50
CA GLU A 194 -10.51 -22.16 -1.89
C GLU A 194 -11.17 -21.09 -1.01
N ALA A 195 -10.52 -20.67 0.08
CA ALA A 195 -11.04 -19.63 0.95
C ALA A 195 -10.95 -18.25 0.28
N THR A 196 -11.98 -17.43 0.49
CA THR A 196 -12.03 -16.07 -0.04
C THR A 196 -10.91 -15.23 0.57
N SER A 197 -10.15 -14.55 -0.28
CA SER A 197 -9.18 -13.55 0.13
C SER A 197 -9.83 -12.17 0.15
N THR A 198 -9.44 -11.35 1.11
CA THR A 198 -9.98 -10.01 1.30
C THR A 198 -8.83 -9.04 1.48
N PRO A 199 -8.60 -8.09 0.54
CA PRO A 199 -7.61 -7.05 0.74
C PRO A 199 -7.99 -6.20 1.95
N PRO A 200 -7.01 -5.57 2.63
CA PRO A 200 -7.28 -4.74 3.79
C PRO A 200 -8.40 -3.74 3.51
N SER A 201 -9.24 -3.45 4.50
CA SER A 201 -10.26 -2.40 4.39
C SER A 201 -9.68 -1.00 4.31
N ASP A 202 -8.39 -0.87 4.65
CA ASP A 202 -7.73 0.42 4.91
C ASP A 202 -6.68 0.75 3.83
N SER A 203 -6.51 -0.10 2.82
CA SER A 203 -5.46 -0.01 1.80
C SER A 203 -5.79 0.94 0.64
N ALA A 204 -6.32 2.12 0.98
CA ALA A 204 -5.98 3.32 0.23
C ALA A 204 -4.45 3.55 0.36
N PRO A 205 -3.80 4.52 -0.33
CA PRO A 205 -2.50 5.00 0.17
C PRO A 205 -2.69 5.23 1.65
N ALA A 206 -1.87 4.58 2.48
CA ALA A 206 -1.91 4.85 3.90
C ALA A 206 -1.81 6.38 3.97
N PRO A 207 -2.89 7.06 4.38
CA PRO A 207 -3.00 8.48 4.13
C PRO A 207 -1.82 9.16 4.79
N LEU A 208 -1.40 10.32 4.26
CA LEU A 208 -0.46 11.18 4.95
C LEU A 208 -0.94 11.30 6.41
N ALA A 209 -0.15 10.73 7.32
CA ALA A 209 -0.53 10.54 8.70
C ALA A 209 0.71 10.60 9.56
N ILE A 210 0.59 11.31 10.68
CA ILE A 210 1.55 11.27 11.78
C ILE A 210 1.41 9.89 12.43
N THR A 211 2.48 9.11 12.43
CA THR A 211 2.54 7.75 12.98
C THR A 211 3.21 7.72 14.35
N GLU A 212 4.03 8.72 14.66
CA GLU A 212 4.66 8.89 15.97
C GLU A 212 4.69 10.37 16.37
N PHE A 213 4.58 10.59 17.68
CA PHE A 213 4.58 11.90 18.31
C PHE A 213 5.33 11.81 19.62
N GLU A 214 6.32 12.68 19.81
CA GLU A 214 7.01 12.88 21.08
C GLU A 214 7.01 14.36 21.44
N HIS A 215 6.69 14.68 22.69
CA HIS A 215 6.77 16.05 23.21
C HIS A 215 7.77 16.07 24.36
N ASP A 216 8.85 16.82 24.17
CA ASP A 216 9.81 17.14 25.22
C ASP A 216 9.43 18.49 25.84
N THR A 217 8.85 18.43 27.03
CA THR A 217 8.43 19.61 27.79
C THR A 217 9.59 20.41 28.37
N ASP A 218 10.76 19.78 28.57
CA ASP A 218 11.93 20.47 29.13
C ASP A 218 12.65 21.26 28.03
N ALA A 219 12.69 20.70 26.82
CA ALA A 219 13.25 21.34 25.62
C ALA A 219 12.25 22.23 24.87
N ASN A 220 10.95 22.15 25.17
CA ASN A 220 9.85 22.76 24.43
C ASN A 220 9.89 22.37 22.94
N THR A 221 10.00 21.08 22.64
CA THR A 221 10.05 20.58 21.27
C THR A 221 9.03 19.47 21.04
N VAL A 222 8.51 19.40 19.81
CA VAL A 222 7.72 18.28 19.34
C VAL A 222 8.47 17.55 18.23
N THR A 223 8.61 16.24 18.35
CA THR A 223 9.13 15.38 17.30
C THR A 223 7.97 14.65 16.66
N LEU A 224 7.83 14.78 15.34
CA LEU A 224 6.78 14.14 14.57
C LEU A 224 7.40 13.18 13.56
N THR A 225 6.85 11.98 13.48
CA THR A 225 7.14 11.03 12.41
C THR A 225 5.89 10.86 11.58
N TRP A 226 5.99 11.03 10.26
CA TRP A 226 4.86 10.83 9.34
C TRP A 226 5.29 10.07 8.09
N ARG A 227 4.32 9.44 7.43
CA ARG A 227 4.56 8.69 6.19
C ARG A 227 4.98 9.61 5.05
N LYS A 228 6.03 9.21 4.32
CA LYS A 228 6.43 9.81 3.05
C LYS A 228 5.34 9.60 2.00
N THR A 229 5.16 10.62 1.18
CA THR A 229 4.32 10.61 -0.02
C THR A 229 5.20 10.98 -1.22
N THR A 230 4.60 11.16 -2.40
CA THR A 230 5.31 11.67 -3.57
C THR A 230 5.55 13.19 -3.55
N ALA A 231 5.08 13.90 -2.53
CA ALA A 231 5.29 15.34 -2.39
C ALA A 231 6.78 15.69 -2.19
N THR A 232 7.22 16.78 -2.81
CA THR A 232 8.61 17.26 -2.68
C THR A 232 8.85 18.03 -1.38
N SER A 233 7.80 18.59 -0.79
CA SER A 233 7.82 19.27 0.50
C SER A 233 6.49 19.15 1.25
N TYR A 234 6.54 19.41 2.55
CA TYR A 234 5.41 19.34 3.48
C TYR A 234 5.29 20.63 4.30
N ILE A 235 4.09 20.86 4.83
CA ILE A 235 3.78 21.95 5.77
C ILE A 235 3.29 21.34 7.08
N LEU A 236 3.84 21.79 8.20
CA LEU A 236 3.35 21.47 9.53
C LEU A 236 2.38 22.55 10.01
N LYS A 237 1.10 22.19 10.14
CA LYS A 237 0.05 23.06 10.70
C LYS A 237 -0.22 22.72 12.15
N TYR A 238 -0.65 23.72 12.92
CA TYR A 238 -1.14 23.52 14.27
C TYR A 238 -2.50 24.19 14.51
N SER A 239 -3.20 23.74 15.55
CA SER A 239 -4.47 24.28 16.00
C SER A 239 -4.61 24.11 17.51
N THR A 240 -5.30 25.01 18.19
CA THR A 240 -5.63 24.88 19.63
C THR A 240 -7.07 24.42 19.85
N ASP A 241 -7.90 24.42 18.82
CA ASP A 241 -9.34 24.13 18.91
C ASP A 241 -9.85 23.15 17.86
N MET A 242 -8.93 22.55 17.09
CA MET A 242 -9.20 21.58 16.01
C MET A 242 -10.01 22.15 14.82
N SER A 243 -10.32 23.44 14.83
CA SER A 243 -11.23 24.07 13.88
C SER A 243 -10.53 25.11 13.02
N ASP A 244 -9.69 25.96 13.63
CA ASP A 244 -8.82 26.88 12.91
C ASP A 244 -7.45 26.23 12.65
N TRP A 245 -7.10 26.12 11.36
CA TRP A 245 -5.84 25.54 10.89
C TRP A 245 -5.09 26.50 9.96
N SER A 246 -5.36 27.81 10.06
CA SER A 246 -4.68 28.79 9.20
C SER A 246 -3.20 28.97 9.56
N GLN A 247 -2.77 28.49 10.74
CA GLN A 247 -1.43 28.67 11.26
C GLN A 247 -0.53 27.47 10.95
N ASP A 248 0.72 27.75 10.57
CA ASP A 248 1.81 26.78 10.44
C ASP A 248 2.87 26.98 11.52
N LEU A 249 3.51 25.87 11.88
CA LEU A 249 4.73 25.86 12.67
C LEU A 249 5.96 25.92 11.76
N ASP A 250 5.90 25.26 10.60
CA ASP A 250 6.97 25.25 9.60
C ASP A 250 6.44 24.91 8.20
N ASP A 251 7.15 25.35 7.16
CA ASP A 251 6.87 25.11 5.75
C ASP A 251 8.12 24.59 5.00
N GLY A 252 7.95 24.15 3.75
CA GLY A 252 9.08 23.71 2.93
C GLY A 252 9.85 22.51 3.48
N ILE A 253 9.26 21.69 4.35
CA ILE A 253 9.92 20.54 4.99
C ILE A 253 10.19 19.49 3.92
N THR A 254 11.45 19.11 3.73
CA THR A 254 11.89 18.19 2.69
C THR A 254 12.53 16.92 3.25
N ALA A 255 12.89 15.98 2.36
CA ALA A 255 13.69 14.81 2.73
C ALA A 255 15.10 15.17 3.27
N ALA A 256 15.59 16.40 3.08
CA ALA A 256 16.86 16.84 3.65
C ALA A 256 16.78 17.16 5.15
N ASP A 257 15.57 17.44 5.64
CA ASP A 257 15.29 17.77 7.04
C ASP A 257 15.04 16.51 7.89
N ASP A 258 14.88 15.35 7.25
CA ASP A 258 14.64 14.06 7.89
C ASP A 258 15.81 13.66 8.81
N GLU A 259 15.51 13.57 10.10
CA GLU A 259 16.44 13.17 11.17
C GLU A 259 16.69 11.66 11.16
N ASN A 260 15.86 10.87 10.46
CA ASN A 260 16.01 9.43 10.29
C ASN A 260 15.94 8.98 8.81
N PRO A 261 16.89 9.40 7.96
CA PRO A 261 16.86 9.14 6.52
C PRO A 261 17.05 7.66 6.13
N GLN A 262 17.28 6.77 7.11
CA GLN A 262 17.32 5.32 6.91
C GLN A 262 15.93 4.70 6.87
N ASP A 263 14.92 5.37 7.45
CA ASP A 263 13.52 5.00 7.26
C ASP A 263 13.07 5.56 5.90
N THR A 264 12.97 4.67 4.92
CA THR A 264 12.64 5.06 3.55
C THR A 264 11.19 5.49 3.40
N ASP A 265 10.33 5.18 4.37
CA ASP A 265 8.88 5.28 4.26
C ASP A 265 8.31 6.38 5.18
N HIS A 266 9.13 6.95 6.07
CA HIS A 266 8.76 8.05 6.96
C HIS A 266 9.75 9.22 6.93
N ILE A 267 9.26 10.41 7.26
CA ILE A 267 10.09 11.56 7.64
C ILE A 267 9.93 11.74 9.15
N THR A 268 11.05 11.94 9.86
CA THR A 268 11.07 12.33 11.27
C THR A 268 11.70 13.70 11.41
N VAL A 269 11.01 14.66 12.03
CA VAL A 269 11.56 16.01 12.26
C VAL A 269 11.16 16.51 13.65
N THR A 270 12.11 17.19 14.30
CA THR A 270 11.91 17.87 15.59
C THR A 270 11.71 19.37 15.41
N PHE A 271 10.60 19.89 15.91
CA PHE A 271 10.23 21.30 15.82
C PHE A 271 10.23 21.98 17.19
N PRO A 272 10.79 23.19 17.33
CA PRO A 272 10.66 23.98 18.55
C PRO A 272 9.25 24.57 18.68
N LEU A 273 8.70 24.52 19.89
CA LEU A 273 7.46 25.21 20.25
C LEU A 273 7.79 26.60 20.79
N PHE A 274 7.09 27.63 20.29
CA PHE A 274 7.23 28.99 20.82
C PHE A 274 6.52 29.11 22.18
N GLU A 275 6.98 30.02 23.05
CA GLU A 275 6.47 30.15 24.44
C GLU A 275 4.94 30.18 24.53
N THR A 276 4.27 30.86 23.60
CA THR A 276 2.80 30.96 23.57
C THR A 276 2.10 29.63 23.35
N LEU A 277 2.72 28.66 22.68
CA LEU A 277 2.16 27.33 22.43
C LEU A 277 2.44 26.36 23.58
N THR A 278 3.50 26.59 24.36
CA THR A 278 3.86 25.74 25.51
C THR A 278 2.89 25.86 26.68
N GLU A 279 2.14 26.96 26.75
CA GLU A 279 1.11 27.20 27.77
C GLU A 279 -0.29 26.73 27.34
N GLU A 280 -0.47 26.33 26.08
CA GLU A 280 -1.76 25.90 25.57
C GLU A 280 -2.14 24.51 26.14
N PRO A 281 -3.35 24.36 26.69
CA PRO A 281 -3.77 23.10 27.31
C PRO A 281 -3.98 22.00 26.27
N ASP A 282 -4.39 22.36 25.06
CA ASP A 282 -4.62 21.46 23.95
C ASP A 282 -3.98 22.07 22.70
N LEU A 283 -3.03 21.33 22.11
CA LEU A 283 -2.36 21.67 20.87
C LEU A 283 -2.41 20.47 19.95
N PHE A 284 -2.84 20.71 18.72
CA PHE A 284 -3.10 19.70 17.71
C PHE A 284 -2.25 19.98 16.49
N PHE A 285 -1.74 18.94 15.85
CA PHE A 285 -0.86 19.03 14.69
C PHE A 285 -1.43 18.28 13.50
N ARG A 286 -1.13 18.75 12.29
CA ARG A 286 -1.36 18.02 11.04
C ARG A 286 -0.24 18.32 10.05
N ILE A 287 0.06 17.35 9.19
CA ILE A 287 0.96 17.54 8.05
C ILE A 287 0.11 17.68 6.79
N GLU A 288 0.50 18.62 5.93
CA GLU A 288 -0.06 18.80 4.59
C GLU A 288 1.03 18.67 3.53
N GLU A 289 0.67 18.20 2.34
CA GLU A 289 1.55 18.24 1.18
C GLU A 289 1.57 19.68 0.64
N GLU A 290 2.75 20.19 0.30
CA GLU A 290 2.89 21.48 -0.37
C GLU A 290 2.81 21.28 -1.90
N ILE A 291 1.93 22.02 -2.57
CA ILE A 291 1.62 21.90 -4.01
C ILE A 291 2.10 23.15 -4.76
#